data_AF-A0A2S7YHN0-F1
#
_entry.id   AF-A0A2S7YHN0-F1
#
_cell.length_a   1.000
_cell.length_b   1.000
_cell.length_c   1.000
_cell.angle_alpha   90.00
_cell.angle_beta   90.00
_cell.angle_gamma   90.00
#
_symmetry.space_group_name_H-M   'P 1'
#
loop_
_entity.id
_entity.type
_entity.pdbx_description
1 polymer ?
#
loop_
_entity_poly.entity_id
_entity_poly.type
_entity_poly.pdbx_seq_one_letter_code
_entity_poly.pdbx_strand_id
1 'polypeptide(L)'
;MSSESAQGALEALDAVKHRVDKDTTVCLMTEGLGVLDDVRQKIFAVPEKEPTFLLGSMSSKFVFNRNFDSVRQLRHGVWNITSVQRSAVMSTTEQPKIETQTNFVRSLQAAKLLHTEYTPFDSWFRYKLPGVIFDSAVEPVCLLLDVPYAGLLQNASARKLISSLLEEIVSVLRLMPEVGRGETLHELLDVDRAKKALYRRILHHRSRESRLVRDIRLGHPVNVDYLNGYFLRRAHALGVKVPTNKMMWDLVKAKNAIQAQERESYIRIEETSVTPEMEDQHTSTSSY
;
A
#
# COMPACT_ATOMS: atom_id res chain seq x y z
N MET A 1 -9.92 10.15 -5.88
CA MET A 1 -9.63 9.02 -4.96
C MET A 1 -8.25 8.48 -5.28
N SER A 2 -7.39 8.21 -4.28
CA SER A 2 -6.06 7.63 -4.52
C SER A 2 -6.21 6.13 -4.83
N SER A 3 -6.08 5.77 -6.11
CA SER A 3 -6.19 4.39 -6.61
C SER A 3 -5.08 3.46 -6.12
N GLU A 4 -4.00 3.99 -5.54
CA GLU A 4 -2.90 3.18 -4.95
C GLU A 4 -3.26 2.56 -3.60
N SER A 5 -4.38 2.99 -2.98
CA SER A 5 -4.85 2.41 -1.72
C SER A 5 -5.48 1.05 -1.96
N ALA A 6 -5.25 0.13 -1.03
CA ALA A 6 -5.83 -1.22 -1.09
C ALA A 6 -7.36 -1.20 -0.99
N GLN A 7 -7.90 -0.25 -0.20
CA GLN A 7 -9.34 0.01 -0.16
C GLN A 7 -9.87 0.51 -1.51
N GLY A 8 -9.16 1.46 -2.13
CA GLY A 8 -9.51 1.95 -3.46
C GLY A 8 -9.45 0.85 -4.53
N ALA A 9 -8.53 -0.12 -4.40
CA ALA A 9 -8.47 -1.28 -5.30
C ALA A 9 -9.71 -2.19 -5.16
N LEU A 10 -10.19 -2.44 -3.95
CA LEU A 10 -11.42 -3.21 -3.72
C LEU A 10 -12.65 -2.49 -4.30
N GLU A 11 -12.80 -1.19 -4.01
CA GLU A 11 -13.92 -0.39 -4.51
C GLU A 11 -13.93 -0.29 -6.04
N ALA A 12 -12.76 -0.04 -6.65
CA ALA A 12 -12.62 0.04 -8.09
C ALA A 12 -12.97 -1.31 -8.76
N LEU A 13 -12.50 -2.42 -8.18
CA LEU A 13 -12.75 -3.74 -8.74
C LEU A 13 -14.21 -4.19 -8.54
N ASP A 14 -14.83 -3.85 -7.40
CA ASP A 14 -16.25 -4.11 -7.17
C ASP A 14 -17.14 -3.36 -8.17
N ALA A 15 -16.81 -2.10 -8.48
CA ALA A 15 -17.53 -1.28 -9.46
C ALA A 15 -17.48 -1.89 -10.88
N VAL A 16 -16.36 -2.53 -11.26
CA VAL A 16 -16.19 -3.13 -12.60
C VAL A 16 -16.35 -4.64 -12.64
N LYS A 17 -16.70 -5.30 -11.52
CA LYS A 17 -16.77 -6.78 -11.43
C LYS A 17 -17.66 -7.44 -12.47
N HIS A 18 -18.70 -6.73 -12.94
CA HIS A 18 -19.62 -7.19 -13.98
C HIS A 18 -18.98 -7.28 -15.37
N ARG A 19 -17.79 -6.67 -15.57
CA ARG A 19 -17.00 -6.69 -16.81
C ARG A 19 -15.77 -7.60 -16.70
N VAL A 20 -15.60 -8.27 -15.57
CA VAL A 20 -14.43 -9.09 -15.27
C VAL A 20 -14.88 -10.55 -15.26
N ASP A 21 -14.17 -11.38 -16.01
CA ASP A 21 -14.40 -12.81 -16.12
C ASP A 21 -13.07 -13.58 -16.13
N LYS A 22 -13.14 -14.89 -16.35
CA LYS A 22 -11.98 -15.78 -16.42
C LYS A 22 -10.98 -15.41 -17.54
N ASP A 23 -11.44 -14.69 -18.56
CA ASP A 23 -10.64 -14.26 -19.70
C ASP A 23 -10.07 -12.84 -19.49
N THR A 24 -10.28 -12.26 -18.31
CA THR A 24 -9.72 -10.98 -17.91
C THR A 24 -8.41 -11.17 -17.13
N THR A 25 -7.43 -10.30 -17.38
CA THR A 25 -6.22 -10.19 -16.56
C THR A 25 -6.26 -8.91 -15.73
N VAL A 26 -6.10 -9.02 -14.41
CA VAL A 26 -6.10 -7.90 -13.46
C VAL A 26 -4.75 -7.80 -12.77
N CYS A 27 -4.03 -6.68 -12.96
CA CYS A 27 -2.79 -6.39 -12.26
C CYS A 27 -3.03 -5.45 -11.07
N LEU A 28 -2.80 -5.95 -9.86
CA LEU A 28 -2.95 -5.18 -8.63
C LEU A 28 -1.65 -4.43 -8.30
N MET A 29 -1.69 -3.09 -8.40
CA MET A 29 -0.56 -2.20 -8.08
C MET A 29 -0.81 -1.42 -6.80
N THR A 30 -0.88 -2.14 -5.68
CA THR A 30 -1.10 -1.55 -4.35
C THR A 30 0.19 -1.49 -3.55
N GLU A 31 0.32 -0.54 -2.62
CA GLU A 31 1.51 -0.44 -1.75
C GLU A 31 1.54 -1.58 -0.72
N GLY A 32 0.39 -1.90 -0.11
CA GLY A 32 0.26 -2.95 0.89
C GLY A 32 0.30 -4.38 0.33
N LEU A 33 0.45 -5.34 1.24
CA LEU A 33 0.42 -6.78 0.99
C LEU A 33 -0.90 -7.41 1.48
N GLY A 34 -1.27 -8.54 0.90
CA GLY A 34 -2.51 -9.28 1.24
C GLY A 34 -3.80 -8.68 0.67
N VAL A 35 -3.72 -7.75 -0.29
CA VAL A 35 -4.90 -7.19 -0.97
C VAL A 35 -5.59 -8.23 -1.85
N LEU A 36 -4.80 -9.07 -2.52
CA LEU A 36 -5.32 -10.12 -3.40
C LEU A 36 -6.17 -11.15 -2.65
N ASP A 37 -5.80 -11.48 -1.41
CA ASP A 37 -6.56 -12.43 -0.58
C ASP A 37 -7.96 -11.87 -0.28
N ASP A 38 -8.04 -10.60 0.10
CA ASP A 38 -9.29 -9.88 0.34
C ASP A 38 -10.14 -9.75 -0.93
N VAL A 39 -9.51 -9.42 -2.08
CA VAL A 39 -10.20 -9.35 -3.38
C VAL A 39 -10.83 -10.69 -3.73
N ARG A 40 -10.09 -11.79 -3.58
CA ARG A 40 -10.57 -13.15 -3.84
C ARG A 40 -11.71 -13.51 -2.90
N GLN A 41 -11.58 -13.22 -1.61
CA GLN A 41 -12.59 -13.59 -0.63
C GLN A 41 -13.88 -12.77 -0.76
N LYS A 42 -13.76 -11.45 -1.02
CA LYS A 42 -14.90 -10.51 -0.97
C LYS A 42 -15.59 -10.33 -2.32
N ILE A 43 -14.84 -10.37 -3.42
CA ILE A 43 -15.36 -10.06 -4.77
C ILE A 43 -15.47 -11.32 -5.63
N PHE A 44 -14.40 -12.12 -5.69
CA PHE A 44 -14.32 -13.32 -6.54
C PHE A 44 -14.36 -14.63 -5.75
N ALA A 45 -15.36 -14.76 -4.88
CA ALA A 45 -15.53 -15.96 -4.05
C ALA A 45 -15.81 -17.24 -4.87
N VAL A 46 -16.32 -17.09 -6.09
CA VAL A 46 -16.60 -18.20 -7.02
C VAL A 46 -15.40 -18.41 -7.96
N PRO A 47 -14.65 -19.53 -7.85
CA PRO A 47 -13.42 -19.78 -8.61
C PRO A 47 -13.56 -19.72 -10.14
N GLU A 48 -14.72 -20.11 -10.66
CA GLU A 48 -14.97 -20.23 -12.11
C GLU A 48 -15.06 -18.89 -12.84
N LYS A 49 -15.30 -17.80 -12.11
CA LYS A 49 -15.38 -16.43 -12.63
C LYS A 49 -14.15 -15.59 -12.25
N GLU A 50 -13.15 -16.20 -11.61
CA GLU A 50 -11.97 -15.48 -11.15
C GLU A 50 -11.07 -15.11 -12.34
N PRO A 51 -10.69 -13.83 -12.47
CA PRO A 51 -9.73 -13.40 -13.49
C PRO A 51 -8.32 -13.91 -13.18
N THR A 52 -7.44 -13.81 -14.17
CA THR A 52 -6.00 -14.00 -13.94
C THR A 52 -5.46 -12.80 -13.16
N PHE A 53 -4.94 -13.03 -11.95
CA PHE A 53 -4.35 -11.98 -11.13
C PHE A 53 -2.83 -11.91 -11.25
N LEU A 54 -2.34 -10.69 -11.48
CA LEU A 54 -0.94 -10.31 -11.38
C LEU A 54 -0.75 -9.36 -10.20
N LEU A 55 0.42 -9.44 -9.57
CA LEU A 55 0.83 -8.46 -8.57
C LEU A 55 1.90 -7.55 -9.16
N GLY A 56 1.71 -6.25 -8.99
CA GLY A 56 2.62 -5.22 -9.45
C GLY A 56 3.20 -4.40 -8.30
N SER A 57 4.41 -3.91 -8.51
CA SER A 57 5.05 -2.86 -7.70
C SER A 57 5.82 -1.93 -8.63
N MET A 58 5.80 -0.61 -8.36
CA MET A 58 6.57 0.36 -9.15
C MET A 58 7.43 1.26 -8.26
N SER A 59 8.69 1.49 -8.67
CA SER A 59 9.52 2.56 -8.08
C SER A 59 9.41 3.89 -8.83
N SER A 60 8.85 3.88 -10.03
CA SER A 60 8.56 5.10 -10.79
C SER A 60 7.62 6.00 -10.00
N LYS A 61 7.84 7.31 -10.05
CA LYS A 61 6.95 8.29 -9.44
C LYS A 61 6.41 9.22 -10.49
N PHE A 62 5.09 9.30 -10.55
CA PHE A 62 4.34 10.15 -11.46
C PHE A 62 3.59 11.21 -10.66
N VAL A 63 3.42 12.37 -11.26
CA VAL A 63 2.57 13.43 -10.73
C VAL A 63 1.64 13.88 -11.83
N PHE A 64 0.36 13.96 -11.49
CA PHE A 64 -0.66 14.53 -12.35
C PHE A 64 -0.70 16.04 -12.15
N ASN A 65 -0.47 16.78 -13.23
CA ASN A 65 -0.57 18.23 -13.28
C ASN A 65 -1.97 18.62 -13.77
N ARG A 66 -2.81 19.06 -12.85
CA ARG A 66 -4.21 19.44 -13.13
C ARG A 66 -4.34 20.63 -14.07
N ASN A 67 -3.38 21.56 -14.07
CA ASN A 67 -3.46 22.77 -14.90
C ASN A 67 -3.32 22.46 -16.39
N PHE A 68 -2.63 21.37 -16.73
CA PHE A 68 -2.34 20.98 -18.11
C PHE A 68 -2.89 19.59 -18.45
N ASP A 69 -3.73 19.01 -17.59
CA ASP A 69 -4.26 17.64 -17.70
C ASP A 69 -3.19 16.62 -18.16
N SER A 70 -2.02 16.68 -17.54
CA SER A 70 -0.84 15.93 -17.99
C SER A 70 -0.16 15.18 -16.86
N VAL A 71 0.44 14.04 -17.20
CA VAL A 71 1.22 13.23 -16.25
C VAL A 71 2.70 13.46 -16.50
N ARG A 72 3.43 13.86 -15.45
CA ARG A 72 4.89 13.98 -15.48
C ARG A 72 5.53 12.88 -14.65
N GLN A 73 6.51 12.20 -15.22
CA GLN A 73 7.39 11.31 -14.47
C GLN A 73 8.43 12.13 -13.71
N LEU A 74 8.42 12.06 -12.38
CA LEU A 74 9.39 12.71 -11.51
C LEU A 74 10.63 11.86 -11.28
N ARG A 75 10.44 10.53 -11.25
CA ARG A 75 11.51 9.57 -11.00
C ARG A 75 11.35 8.38 -11.94
N HIS A 76 12.42 8.10 -12.68
CA HIS A 76 12.57 6.86 -13.42
C HIS A 76 12.71 5.70 -12.45
N GLY A 77 12.06 4.59 -12.77
CA GLY A 77 12.03 3.39 -11.95
C GLY A 77 11.60 2.20 -12.79
N VAL A 78 11.33 1.10 -12.11
CA VAL A 78 10.98 -0.19 -12.70
C VAL A 78 9.54 -0.51 -12.33
N TRP A 79 8.83 -1.16 -13.25
CA TRP A 79 7.54 -1.78 -12.99
C TRP A 79 7.77 -3.29 -12.84
N ASN A 80 7.80 -3.77 -11.61
CA ASN A 80 8.01 -5.19 -11.34
C ASN A 80 6.67 -5.90 -11.19
N ILE A 81 6.44 -6.90 -12.04
CA ILE A 81 5.20 -7.67 -12.12
C ILE A 81 5.51 -9.14 -11.87
N THR A 82 4.61 -9.82 -11.18
CA THR A 82 4.71 -11.26 -10.93
C THR A 82 3.35 -11.92 -11.04
N SER A 83 3.33 -13.19 -11.46
CA SER A 83 2.13 -14.02 -11.41
C SER A 83 2.03 -14.72 -10.06
N VAL A 84 0.79 -14.86 -9.56
CA VAL A 84 0.51 -15.58 -8.32
C VAL A 84 -0.34 -16.80 -8.63
N GLN A 85 0.25 -17.97 -8.50
CA GLN A 85 -0.50 -19.22 -8.57
C GLN A 85 -1.35 -19.35 -7.29
N ARG A 86 -2.57 -19.90 -7.43
CA ARG A 86 -3.27 -20.47 -6.29
C ARG A 86 -2.37 -21.60 -5.76
N SER A 87 -1.87 -21.50 -4.53
CA SER A 87 -1.15 -22.60 -3.89
C SER A 87 -1.95 -23.88 -4.08
N ALA A 88 -1.35 -24.85 -4.75
CA ALA A 88 -1.88 -26.19 -4.97
C ALA A 88 -2.00 -26.93 -3.63
N VAL A 89 -3.05 -26.66 -2.88
CA VAL A 89 -3.63 -27.65 -1.99
C VAL A 89 -4.74 -28.30 -2.81
N MET A 90 -4.52 -29.56 -3.20
CA MET A 90 -5.37 -30.39 -4.08
C MET A 90 -5.09 -30.29 -5.59
N SER A 91 -3.96 -30.83 -6.02
CA SER A 91 -3.87 -31.86 -7.08
C SER A 91 -2.42 -32.00 -7.53
N THR A 92 -1.79 -33.09 -7.13
CA THR A 92 -0.69 -33.67 -7.91
C THR A 92 -1.18 -33.86 -9.35
N THR A 93 -0.32 -33.56 -10.33
CA THR A 93 -0.52 -33.77 -11.79
C THR A 93 -1.15 -32.67 -12.65
N GLU A 94 -1.05 -31.39 -12.28
CA GLU A 94 -1.19 -30.32 -13.30
C GLU A 94 0.07 -29.45 -13.36
N GLN A 95 0.67 -29.41 -14.55
CA GLN A 95 1.72 -28.47 -14.90
C GLN A 95 1.25 -27.04 -14.60
N PRO A 96 2.17 -26.11 -14.28
CA PRO A 96 1.81 -24.72 -14.05
C PRO A 96 0.99 -24.23 -15.24
N LYS A 97 -0.23 -23.73 -15.00
CA LYS A 97 -0.93 -22.87 -15.96
C LYS A 97 -0.03 -21.65 -16.17
N ILE A 98 0.93 -21.79 -17.08
CA ILE A 98 1.67 -20.70 -17.69
C ILE A 98 0.58 -19.76 -18.18
N GLU A 99 0.63 -18.53 -17.67
CA GLU A 99 -0.23 -17.42 -18.04
C GLU A 99 -0.58 -17.49 -19.52
N THR A 100 -1.77 -18.01 -19.85
CA THR A 100 -2.19 -18.21 -21.25
C THR A 100 -2.41 -16.87 -21.95
N GLN A 101 -2.47 -15.77 -21.19
CA GLN A 101 -2.64 -14.42 -21.69
C GLN A 101 -1.31 -13.64 -21.70
N THR A 102 -0.35 -14.12 -22.47
CA THR A 102 0.95 -13.48 -22.75
C THR A 102 0.86 -12.04 -23.27
N ASN A 103 -0.33 -11.56 -23.62
CA ASN A 103 -0.53 -10.24 -24.22
C ASN A 103 -0.35 -9.09 -23.21
N PHE A 104 -0.85 -9.21 -21.96
CA PHE A 104 -0.80 -8.10 -21.01
C PHE A 104 0.64 -7.74 -20.62
N VAL A 105 1.41 -8.72 -20.13
CA VAL A 105 2.81 -8.51 -19.73
C VAL A 105 3.66 -8.09 -20.93
N ARG A 106 3.46 -8.70 -22.11
CA ARG A 106 4.18 -8.32 -23.33
C ARG A 106 3.88 -6.89 -23.76
N SER A 107 2.63 -6.43 -23.68
CA SER A 107 2.26 -5.05 -23.95
C SER A 107 2.94 -4.06 -23.00
N LEU A 108 3.02 -4.40 -21.71
CA LEU A 108 3.74 -3.57 -20.73
C LEU A 108 5.26 -3.58 -20.94
N GLN A 109 5.84 -4.68 -21.39
CA GLN A 109 7.27 -4.77 -21.74
C GLN A 109 7.59 -4.05 -23.05
N ALA A 110 6.66 -4.01 -24.01
CA ALA A 110 6.82 -3.26 -25.26
C ALA A 110 6.89 -1.74 -25.01
N ALA A 111 6.24 -1.25 -23.95
CA ALA A 111 6.33 0.12 -23.49
C ALA A 111 7.69 0.38 -22.78
N LYS A 112 8.75 0.60 -23.56
CA LYS A 112 10.14 0.75 -23.07
C LYS A 112 10.31 1.80 -21.95
N LEU A 113 9.49 2.86 -21.94
CA LEU A 113 9.52 3.92 -20.92
C LEU A 113 9.12 3.44 -19.51
N LEU A 114 8.37 2.33 -19.41
CA LEU A 114 7.94 1.78 -18.13
C LEU A 114 9.02 0.92 -17.47
N HIS A 115 10.01 0.44 -18.22
CA HIS A 115 11.02 -0.51 -17.73
C HIS A 115 10.36 -1.68 -16.97
N THR A 116 9.43 -2.36 -17.64
CA THR A 116 8.68 -3.45 -17.01
C THR A 116 9.52 -4.71 -16.91
N GLU A 117 9.65 -5.25 -15.69
CA GLU A 117 10.28 -6.52 -15.38
C GLU A 117 9.21 -7.52 -14.93
N TYR A 118 9.26 -8.73 -15.50
CA TYR A 118 8.43 -9.84 -15.05
C TYR A 118 9.32 -10.80 -14.26
N THR A 119 9.10 -10.89 -12.94
CA THR A 119 9.97 -11.65 -12.04
C THR A 119 9.21 -12.73 -11.27
N PRO A 120 9.88 -13.81 -10.83
CA PRO A 120 9.27 -14.78 -9.93
C PRO A 120 8.77 -14.14 -8.64
N PHE A 121 7.76 -14.74 -8.03
CA PHE A 121 7.11 -14.20 -6.83
C PHE A 121 8.12 -13.87 -5.72
N ASP A 122 9.09 -14.74 -5.44
CA ASP A 122 10.10 -14.52 -4.41
C ASP A 122 10.91 -13.24 -4.65
N SER A 123 11.29 -12.98 -5.90
CA SER A 123 12.05 -11.77 -6.28
C SER A 123 11.20 -10.51 -6.15
N TRP A 124 9.94 -10.56 -6.60
CA TRP A 124 9.00 -9.46 -6.43
C TRP A 124 8.70 -9.18 -4.94
N PHE A 125 8.51 -10.25 -4.16
CA PHE A 125 8.23 -10.18 -2.74
C PHE A 125 9.41 -9.58 -1.98
N ARG A 126 10.65 -10.02 -2.29
CA ARG A 126 11.90 -9.43 -1.77
C ARG A 126 12.04 -7.95 -2.09
N TYR A 127 11.64 -7.55 -3.29
CA TYR A 127 11.68 -6.15 -3.71
C TYR A 127 10.67 -5.28 -2.94
N LYS A 128 9.45 -5.79 -2.74
CA LYS A 128 8.36 -5.04 -2.10
C LYS A 128 8.49 -4.97 -0.58
N LEU A 129 8.95 -6.06 0.04
CA LEU A 129 8.93 -6.24 1.49
C LEU A 129 9.66 -5.15 2.30
N PRO A 130 10.86 -4.66 1.93
CA PRO A 130 11.53 -3.56 2.65
C PRO A 130 10.70 -2.28 2.74
N GLY A 131 9.89 -1.96 1.72
CA GLY A 131 8.98 -0.81 1.74
C GLY A 131 7.86 -1.00 2.75
N VAL A 132 7.22 -2.17 2.71
CA VAL A 132 6.11 -2.50 3.61
C VAL A 132 6.56 -2.58 5.08
N ILE A 133 7.76 -3.11 5.35
CA ILE A 133 8.36 -3.10 6.69
C ILE A 133 8.59 -1.66 7.16
N PHE A 134 9.14 -0.80 6.30
CA PHE A 134 9.35 0.61 6.64
C PHE A 134 8.04 1.32 6.98
N ASP A 135 7.03 1.14 6.13
CA ASP A 135 5.71 1.74 6.34
C ASP A 135 4.96 1.14 7.53
N SER A 136 5.31 -0.06 7.98
CA SER A 136 4.70 -0.69 9.17
C SER A 136 5.40 -0.33 10.47
N ALA A 137 6.73 -0.17 10.46
CA ALA A 137 7.52 0.06 11.67
C ALA A 137 7.81 1.55 11.94
N VAL A 138 7.83 2.40 10.91
CA VAL A 138 8.29 3.80 11.01
C VAL A 138 7.15 4.80 10.87
N GLU A 139 6.35 4.69 9.80
CA GLU A 139 5.25 5.62 9.52
C GLU A 139 4.27 5.76 10.71
N PRO A 140 3.85 4.68 11.41
CA PRO A 140 3.00 4.81 12.60
C PRO A 140 3.66 5.57 13.75
N VAL A 141 4.99 5.45 13.91
CA VAL A 141 5.73 6.17 14.97
C VAL A 141 5.82 7.66 14.66
N CYS A 142 6.06 8.02 13.39
CA CYS A 142 5.95 9.40 12.92
C CYS A 142 4.56 9.97 13.24
N LEU A 143 3.50 9.22 12.92
CA LEU A 143 2.13 9.64 13.14
C LEU A 143 1.83 9.88 14.62
N LEU A 144 2.17 8.93 15.51
CA LEU A 144 1.78 9.04 16.92
C LEU A 144 2.58 10.08 17.69
N LEU A 145 3.87 10.25 17.35
CA LEU A 145 4.71 11.24 18.01
C LEU A 145 4.62 12.64 17.39
N ASP A 146 4.00 12.77 16.22
CA ASP A 146 3.97 14.00 15.42
C ASP A 146 5.39 14.53 15.11
N VAL A 147 6.27 13.61 14.72
CA VAL A 147 7.69 13.88 14.46
C VAL A 147 8.05 13.50 13.02
N PRO A 148 8.73 14.37 12.24
CA PRO A 148 9.20 14.01 10.91
C PRO A 148 10.34 12.98 10.97
N TYR A 149 10.67 12.35 9.85
CA TYR A 149 11.74 11.34 9.79
C TYR A 149 13.07 11.82 10.39
N ALA A 150 13.42 13.09 10.16
CA ALA A 150 14.63 13.70 10.70
C ALA A 150 14.71 13.64 12.22
N GLY A 151 13.58 13.69 12.94
CA GLY A 151 13.48 13.77 14.40
C GLY A 151 13.37 12.40 15.11
N LEU A 152 13.11 11.33 14.37
CA LEU A 152 12.90 9.99 14.95
C LEU A 152 14.16 9.44 15.61
N LEU A 153 15.33 9.65 15.00
CA LEU A 153 16.57 9.00 15.45
C LEU A 153 17.20 9.69 16.67
N GLN A 154 16.90 10.96 16.91
CA GLN A 154 17.33 11.67 18.12
C GLN A 154 16.51 11.26 19.34
N ASN A 155 15.25 10.83 19.14
CA ASN A 155 14.39 10.36 20.20
C ASN A 155 14.69 8.88 20.55
N ALA A 156 15.22 8.64 21.75
CA ALA A 156 15.55 7.28 22.22
C ALA A 156 14.32 6.37 22.34
N SER A 157 13.18 6.90 22.77
CA SER A 157 11.93 6.14 22.89
C SER A 157 11.37 5.78 21.52
N ALA A 158 11.43 6.69 20.55
CA ALA A 158 11.04 6.40 19.16
C ALA A 158 11.90 5.27 18.57
N ARG A 159 13.23 5.34 18.76
CA ARG A 159 14.14 4.25 18.34
C ARG A 159 13.81 2.90 18.97
N LYS A 160 13.48 2.88 20.26
CA LYS A 160 13.06 1.65 20.95
C LYS A 160 11.76 1.09 20.36
N LEU A 161 10.77 1.94 20.16
CA LEU A 161 9.48 1.54 19.59
C LEU A 161 9.63 0.98 18.17
N ILE A 162 10.39 1.67 17.31
CA ILE A 162 10.72 1.19 15.95
C ILE A 162 11.42 -0.17 16.01
N SER A 163 12.36 -0.35 16.95
CA SER A 163 13.02 -1.65 17.17
C SER A 163 12.06 -2.75 17.57
N SER A 164 11.18 -2.52 18.55
CA SER A 164 10.21 -3.52 18.99
C SER A 164 9.23 -3.92 17.89
N LEU A 165 8.77 -2.95 17.08
CA LEU A 165 7.92 -3.22 15.92
C LEU A 165 8.64 -4.07 14.87
N LEU A 166 9.90 -3.72 14.57
CA LEU A 166 10.71 -4.46 13.61
C LEU A 166 11.00 -5.89 14.09
N GLU A 167 11.34 -6.09 15.37
CA GLU A 167 11.62 -7.40 15.96
C GLU A 167 10.43 -8.36 15.84
N GLU A 168 9.21 -7.86 16.11
CA GLU A 168 7.97 -8.61 15.92
C GLU A 168 7.73 -8.95 14.44
N ILE A 169 7.93 -7.99 13.53
CA ILE A 169 7.79 -8.22 12.09
C ILE A 169 8.79 -9.28 11.61
N VAL A 170 10.06 -9.19 12.02
CA VAL A 170 11.09 -10.17 11.65
C VAL A 170 10.78 -11.55 12.22
N SER A 171 10.24 -11.62 13.44
CA SER A 171 9.77 -12.88 14.04
C SER A 171 8.70 -13.57 13.20
N VAL A 172 7.77 -12.80 12.63
CA VAL A 172 6.75 -13.32 11.69
C VAL A 172 7.41 -13.78 10.38
N LEU A 173 8.28 -12.96 9.80
CA LEU A 173 8.95 -13.25 8.52
C LEU A 173 9.77 -14.55 8.56
N ARG A 174 10.43 -14.85 9.67
CA ARG A 174 11.21 -16.09 9.85
C ARG A 174 10.39 -17.37 9.74
N LEU A 175 9.09 -17.29 10.00
CA LEU A 175 8.17 -18.44 9.97
C LEU A 175 7.29 -18.47 8.71
N MET A 176 7.40 -17.47 7.84
CA MET A 176 6.63 -17.41 6.61
C MET A 176 7.19 -18.34 5.53
N PRO A 177 6.38 -19.22 4.92
CA PRO A 177 6.82 -20.10 3.84
C PRO A 177 7.31 -19.34 2.60
N GLU A 178 6.73 -18.16 2.33
CA GLU A 178 7.03 -17.30 1.17
C GLU A 178 8.43 -16.66 1.24
N VAL A 179 9.01 -16.56 2.44
CA VAL A 179 10.37 -16.04 2.62
C VAL A 179 11.39 -17.12 2.25
N GLY A 180 11.01 -18.40 2.35
CA GLY A 180 11.89 -19.53 2.09
C GLY A 180 13.13 -19.56 3.00
N ARG A 181 13.94 -20.62 2.90
CA ARG A 181 15.25 -20.70 3.57
C ARG A 181 16.40 -20.18 2.70
N GLY A 182 16.09 -19.57 1.55
CA GLY A 182 17.10 -19.11 0.60
C GLY A 182 17.93 -17.96 1.14
N GLU A 183 19.22 -17.95 0.81
CA GLU A 183 20.20 -17.00 1.39
C GLU A 183 19.88 -15.52 1.13
N THR A 184 19.05 -15.23 0.14
CA THR A 184 18.84 -13.88 -0.38
C THR A 184 18.04 -12.96 0.57
N LEU A 185 17.32 -13.49 1.55
CA LEU A 185 16.56 -12.69 2.53
C LEU A 185 17.27 -12.54 3.89
N HIS A 186 18.52 -13.01 4.02
CA HIS A 186 19.25 -12.95 5.29
C HIS A 186 19.38 -11.52 5.85
N GLU A 187 19.51 -10.50 5.00
CA GLU A 187 19.59 -9.10 5.46
C GLU A 187 18.32 -8.61 6.16
N LEU A 188 17.15 -9.11 5.75
CA LEU A 188 15.86 -8.76 6.36
C LEU A 188 15.52 -9.64 7.57
N LEU A 189 16.05 -10.87 7.61
CA LEU A 189 15.78 -11.83 8.69
C LEU A 189 16.70 -11.64 9.90
N ASP A 190 17.85 -10.98 9.72
CA ASP A 190 18.72 -10.53 10.79
C ASP A 190 18.25 -9.17 11.32
N VAL A 191 17.92 -9.11 12.61
CA VAL A 191 17.32 -7.92 13.23
C VAL A 191 18.27 -6.72 13.16
N ASP A 192 19.57 -6.93 13.39
CA ASP A 192 20.55 -5.85 13.39
C ASP A 192 20.78 -5.28 11.98
N ARG A 193 20.86 -6.14 10.97
CA ARG A 193 20.95 -5.73 9.56
C ARG A 193 19.68 -5.04 9.10
N ALA A 194 18.51 -5.59 9.42
CA ALA A 194 17.22 -4.98 9.11
C ALA A 194 17.09 -3.60 9.76
N LYS A 195 17.50 -3.46 11.03
CA LYS A 195 17.51 -2.18 11.76
C LYS A 195 18.45 -1.16 11.11
N LYS A 196 19.66 -1.57 10.73
CA LYS A 196 20.60 -0.71 9.99
C LYS A 196 20.03 -0.27 8.64
N ALA A 197 19.40 -1.17 7.90
CA ALA A 197 18.73 -0.83 6.64
C ALA A 197 17.57 0.16 6.84
N LEU A 198 16.76 -0.06 7.89
CA LEU A 198 15.66 0.82 8.25
C LEU A 198 16.14 2.22 8.61
N TYR A 199 17.18 2.34 9.45
CA TYR A 199 17.74 3.63 9.84
C TYR A 199 18.38 4.37 8.67
N ARG A 200 19.08 3.67 7.77
CA ARG A 200 19.58 4.27 6.52
C ARG A 200 18.44 4.85 5.69
N ARG A 201 17.30 4.15 5.61
CA ARG A 201 16.12 4.61 4.88
C ARG A 201 15.45 5.83 5.55
N ILE A 202 15.38 5.87 6.89
CA ILE A 202 14.91 7.04 7.65
C ILE A 202 15.80 8.26 7.32
N LEU A 203 17.11 8.10 7.36
CA LEU A 203 18.07 9.17 7.04
C LEU A 203 17.94 9.65 5.59
N HIS A 204 17.74 8.73 4.64
CA HIS A 204 17.51 9.06 3.23
C HIS A 204 16.20 9.84 3.02
N HIS A 205 15.20 9.64 3.88
CA HIS A 205 13.91 10.34 3.83
C HIS A 205 13.78 11.50 4.83
N ARG A 206 14.88 11.91 5.50
CA ARG A 206 14.85 12.90 6.59
C ARG A 206 14.13 14.22 6.26
N SER A 207 14.21 14.69 5.02
CA SER A 207 13.60 15.95 4.58
C SER A 207 12.15 15.81 4.09
N ARG A 208 11.61 14.59 4.08
CA ARG A 208 10.25 14.30 3.61
C ARG A 208 9.31 14.21 4.80
N GLU A 209 8.05 14.56 4.58
CA GLU A 209 6.97 14.26 5.51
C GLU A 209 6.61 12.77 5.43
N SER A 210 6.13 12.22 6.55
CA SER A 210 5.52 10.89 6.63
C SER A 210 4.30 10.82 5.70
N ARG A 211 4.22 9.77 4.87
CA ARG A 211 3.08 9.58 3.96
C ARG A 211 1.81 9.39 4.76
N LEU A 212 1.87 8.61 5.83
CA LEU A 212 0.72 8.32 6.69
C LEU A 212 0.19 9.59 7.37
N VAL A 213 1.06 10.44 7.90
CA VAL A 213 0.68 11.74 8.47
C VAL A 213 -0.03 12.61 7.43
N ARG A 214 0.57 12.71 6.23
CA ARG A 214 0.00 13.49 5.14
C ARG A 214 -1.36 12.95 4.69
N ASP A 215 -1.48 11.63 4.53
CA ASP A 215 -2.72 10.99 4.09
C ASP A 215 -3.84 11.17 5.13
N ILE A 216 -3.55 11.07 6.43
CA ILE A 216 -4.53 11.37 7.50
C ILE A 216 -4.92 12.84 7.50
N ARG A 217 -3.97 13.78 7.35
CA ARG A 217 -4.25 15.22 7.31
C ARG A 217 -5.13 15.61 6.12
N LEU A 218 -4.91 15.00 4.96
CA LEU A 218 -5.75 15.17 3.78
C LEU A 218 -7.05 14.32 3.85
N GLY A 219 -7.18 13.50 4.89
CA GLY A 219 -8.21 12.50 5.10
C GLY A 219 -8.42 11.58 3.89
N HIS A 220 -7.31 11.20 3.28
CA HIS A 220 -7.22 10.11 2.31
C HIS A 220 -7.37 8.75 3.00
N PRO A 221 -7.78 7.70 2.26
CA PRO A 221 -7.80 6.33 2.79
C PRO A 221 -6.43 5.89 3.31
N VAL A 222 -6.40 5.35 4.53
CA VAL A 222 -5.20 4.84 5.18
C VAL A 222 -5.08 3.32 4.97
N ASN A 223 -3.92 2.85 4.53
CA ASN A 223 -3.68 1.45 4.18
C ASN A 223 -3.17 0.57 5.33
N VAL A 224 -3.38 0.96 6.59
CA VAL A 224 -2.80 0.28 7.77
C VAL A 224 -3.19 -1.20 7.84
N ASP A 225 -4.36 -1.57 7.31
CA ASP A 225 -4.84 -2.96 7.23
C ASP A 225 -4.05 -3.87 6.29
N TYR A 226 -3.34 -3.29 5.33
CA TYR A 226 -2.50 -4.01 4.36
C TYR A 226 -1.00 -3.74 4.57
N LEU A 227 -0.67 -2.96 5.60
CA LEU A 227 0.68 -2.75 6.11
C LEU A 227 0.83 -3.53 7.42
N ASN A 228 0.63 -2.90 8.58
CA ASN A 228 0.65 -3.59 9.87
C ASN A 228 -0.37 -4.75 9.92
N GLY A 229 -1.57 -4.55 9.38
CA GLY A 229 -2.61 -5.57 9.34
C GLY A 229 -2.22 -6.82 8.57
N TYR A 230 -1.36 -6.71 7.54
CA TYR A 230 -0.80 -7.87 6.86
C TYR A 230 0.03 -8.72 7.81
N PHE A 231 0.98 -8.12 8.53
CA PHE A 231 1.80 -8.84 9.50
C PHE A 231 0.99 -9.41 10.67
N LEU A 232 -0.07 -8.72 11.11
CA LEU A 232 -1.00 -9.25 12.13
C LEU A 232 -1.71 -10.52 11.65
N ARG A 233 -2.24 -10.54 10.41
CA ARG A 233 -2.88 -11.74 9.84
C ARG A 233 -1.90 -12.90 9.72
N ARG A 234 -0.68 -12.62 9.25
CA ARG A 234 0.39 -13.62 9.14
C ARG A 234 0.81 -14.16 10.51
N ALA A 235 0.97 -13.28 11.50
CA ALA A 235 1.31 -13.67 12.87
C ALA A 235 0.25 -14.58 13.47
N HIS A 236 -1.03 -14.24 13.31
CA HIS A 236 -2.15 -15.07 13.76
C HIS A 236 -2.14 -16.46 13.11
N ALA A 237 -1.97 -16.54 11.78
CA ALA A 237 -1.90 -17.81 11.06
C ALA A 237 -0.71 -18.70 11.48
N LEU A 238 0.39 -18.07 11.91
CA LEU A 238 1.62 -18.75 12.33
C LEU A 238 1.71 -18.96 13.87
N GLY A 239 0.71 -18.52 14.63
CA GLY A 239 0.73 -18.61 16.10
C GLY A 239 1.75 -17.70 16.79
N VAL A 240 2.23 -16.65 16.12
CA VAL A 240 3.21 -15.69 16.64
C VAL A 240 2.50 -14.53 17.33
N LYS A 241 2.95 -14.16 18.53
CA LYS A 241 2.44 -12.97 19.23
C LYS A 241 3.18 -11.72 18.77
N VAL A 242 2.43 -10.70 18.37
CA VAL A 242 2.93 -9.40 17.92
C VAL A 242 2.18 -8.23 18.59
N PRO A 243 2.23 -8.16 19.93
CA PRO A 243 1.42 -7.21 20.70
C PRO A 243 1.74 -5.75 20.39
N THR A 244 2.99 -5.40 20.13
CA THR A 244 3.42 -4.03 19.83
C THR A 244 2.85 -3.57 18.50
N ASN A 245 2.94 -4.41 17.46
CA ASN A 245 2.32 -4.14 16.15
C ASN A 245 0.80 -4.06 16.26
N LYS A 246 0.17 -4.89 17.09
CA LYS A 246 -1.28 -4.85 17.31
C LYS A 246 -1.69 -3.52 17.93
N MET A 247 -1.02 -3.11 19.00
CA MET A 247 -1.27 -1.84 19.66
C MET A 247 -1.06 -0.65 18.71
N MET A 248 0.02 -0.65 17.92
CA MET A 248 0.26 0.41 16.94
C MET A 248 -0.82 0.45 15.86
N TRP A 249 -1.26 -0.70 15.36
CA TRP A 249 -2.37 -0.79 14.41
C TRP A 249 -3.67 -0.21 14.98
N ASP A 250 -4.00 -0.53 16.24
CA ASP A 250 -5.18 0.02 16.93
C ASP A 250 -5.10 1.54 17.08
N LEU A 251 -3.94 2.06 17.51
CA LEU A 251 -3.73 3.49 17.71
C LEU A 251 -3.80 4.29 16.40
N VAL A 252 -3.24 3.77 15.31
CA VAL A 252 -3.35 4.38 13.98
C VAL A 252 -4.82 4.45 13.54
N LYS A 253 -5.57 3.36 13.73
CA LYS A 253 -7.01 3.33 13.41
C LYS A 253 -7.81 4.33 14.24
N ALA A 254 -7.58 4.37 15.55
CA ALA A 254 -8.24 5.32 16.44
C ALA A 254 -7.94 6.76 16.02
N LYS A 255 -6.67 7.10 15.75
CA LYS A 255 -6.29 8.45 15.30
C LYS A 255 -6.92 8.81 13.96
N ASN A 256 -6.99 7.88 13.01
CA ASN A 256 -7.67 8.11 11.74
C ASN A 256 -9.18 8.35 11.93
N ALA A 257 -9.84 7.60 12.81
CA ALA A 257 -11.27 7.77 13.10
C ALA A 257 -11.57 9.12 13.76
N ILE A 258 -10.75 9.54 14.74
CA ILE A 258 -10.87 10.86 15.39
C ILE A 258 -10.74 11.98 14.35
N GLN A 259 -9.73 11.90 13.49
CA GLN A 259 -9.52 12.90 12.43
C GLN A 259 -10.65 12.92 11.39
N ALA A 260 -11.23 11.76 11.06
CA ALA A 260 -12.40 11.70 10.19
C ALA A 260 -13.62 12.38 10.82
N GLN A 261 -13.87 12.14 12.11
CA GLN A 261 -14.98 12.75 12.84
C GLN A 261 -14.80 14.28 12.99
N GLU A 262 -13.60 14.74 13.32
CA GLU A 262 -13.28 16.17 13.34
C GLU A 262 -13.57 16.81 11.98
N ARG A 263 -13.17 16.15 10.89
CA ARG A 263 -13.42 16.63 9.54
C ARG A 263 -14.92 16.73 9.22
N GLU A 264 -15.69 15.72 9.59
CA GLU A 264 -17.15 15.68 9.40
C GLU A 264 -17.89 16.73 10.25
N SER A 265 -17.29 17.18 11.34
CA SER A 265 -17.85 18.23 12.20
C SER A 265 -17.71 19.65 11.62
N TYR A 266 -16.84 19.86 10.62
CA TYR A 266 -16.73 21.15 9.94
C TYR A 266 -17.87 21.34 8.92
N ILE A 267 -18.44 22.55 8.90
CA ILE A 267 -19.37 22.97 7.84
C ILE A 267 -18.59 23.02 6.53
N ARG A 268 -19.04 22.27 5.53
CA ARG A 268 -18.48 22.32 4.19
C ARG A 268 -18.81 23.68 3.57
N ILE A 269 -17.85 24.61 3.60
CA ILE A 269 -17.97 25.86 2.85
C ILE A 269 -17.73 25.48 1.38
N GLU A 270 -18.81 25.38 0.61
CA GLU A 270 -18.69 25.39 -0.84
C GLU A 270 -18.27 26.81 -1.24
N GLU A 271 -17.06 26.98 -1.76
CA GLU A 271 -16.71 28.16 -2.56
C GLU A 271 -17.57 28.12 -3.82
N THR A 272 -18.82 28.53 -3.68
CA THR A 272 -19.57 29.05 -4.81
C THR A 272 -18.89 30.38 -5.07
N SER A 273 -17.99 30.42 -6.05
CA SER A 273 -17.54 31.69 -6.59
C SER A 273 -18.81 32.42 -6.99
N VAL A 274 -19.25 33.39 -6.19
CA VAL A 274 -20.36 34.26 -6.55
C VAL A 274 -19.84 34.94 -7.81
N THR A 275 -20.40 34.57 -8.97
CA THR A 275 -20.08 35.31 -10.19
C THR A 275 -20.53 36.76 -9.94
N PRO A 276 -19.88 37.78 -10.54
CA PRO A 276 -20.28 39.17 -10.34
C PRO A 276 -21.79 39.42 -10.61
N GLU A 277 -22.40 38.57 -11.46
CA GLU A 277 -23.83 38.57 -11.78
C GLU A 277 -24.74 38.12 -10.61
N MET A 278 -24.23 37.35 -9.66
CA MET A 278 -24.95 36.88 -8.47
C MET A 278 -24.86 37.86 -7.29
N GLU A 279 -23.86 38.76 -7.26
CA GLU A 279 -23.78 39.84 -6.26
C GLU A 279 -24.87 40.90 -6.47
N ASP A 280 -25.19 41.24 -7.72
CA ASP A 280 -26.22 42.23 -8.08
C ASP A 280 -27.66 41.79 -7.69
N GLN A 281 -27.90 40.49 -7.60
CA GLN A 281 -29.21 39.95 -7.18
C GLN A 281 -29.44 40.06 -5.67
N HIS A 282 -28.36 40.04 -4.87
CA HIS A 282 -28.44 40.13 -3.41
C HIS A 282 -28.46 41.57 -2.88
N THR A 283 -27.89 42.54 -3.60
CA THR A 283 -28.02 43.97 -3.27
C THR A 283 -29.41 44.53 -3.61
N SER A 284 -30.08 43.99 -4.64
CA SER A 284 -31.40 44.46 -5.08
C SER A 284 -32.58 44.04 -4.18
N THR A 285 -32.38 43.06 -3.28
CA THR A 285 -33.44 42.52 -2.41
C THR A 285 -33.42 43.07 -0.98
N SER A 286 -32.46 43.93 -0.62
CA SER A 286 -32.36 44.56 0.71
C SER A 286 -32.80 46.03 0.73
N SER A 287 -33.81 46.38 -0.06
CA SER A 287 -34.41 47.72 -0.07
C SER A 287 -35.93 47.65 -0.21
N TYR A 288 -36.61 47.09 0.80
CA TYR A 288 -37.97 47.44 1.23
C TYR A 288 -38.19 47.00 2.67
#